data_AF-A0A9E4UAN8-F1
#
_entry.id   AF-A0A9E4UAN8-F1
#
_cell.length_a   1.000
_cell.length_b   1.000
_cell.length_c   1.000
_cell.angle_alpha   90.00
_cell.angle_beta   90.00
_cell.angle_gamma   90.00
#
_symmetry.space_group_name_H-M   'P 1'
#
loop_
_entity.id
_entity.type
_entity.pdbx_description
1 polymer ?
#
loop_
_entity_poly.entity_id
_entity_poly.type
_entity_poly.pdbx_seq_one_letter_code
_entity_poly.pdbx_strand_id
1 'polypeptide(L)'
;MDLSSRQVYGAAGASLIAAAITARYVARWRRRRSLRRGGQDDRPPSGGRFLIGLDLTDPYAAKKRRCDVAIVDPDLHCTFDDWAFDEGGSGIVPSRALGHSFLLAIDGPQGLAGEQGATMRKSERLVNAPGHTPYDLPEDGRPYQGLITGSVKLFHRLVTSGGRFRLLGLDGVPPSDANLLEVFPGAAWRTVAERPLPAKRTQEGRTARFELLQRLGLTFDAGKLPTVDQLDAAMAAWVAHRFDFEDVRIEGQAPELDDEAGVIREGYIVQPAAAAEPGAADAETVAPV
;
A
#
# COMPACT_ATOMS: atom_id res chain seq x y z
N MET A 1 15.50 -44.19 -12.50
CA MET A 1 15.43 -43.36 -11.29
C MET A 1 14.85 -42.02 -11.71
N ASP A 2 13.73 -41.66 -11.12
CA ASP A 2 12.73 -40.75 -11.68
C ASP A 2 12.98 -39.29 -11.27
N LEU A 3 13.25 -38.43 -12.26
CA LEU A 3 13.61 -37.01 -12.09
C LEU A 3 12.43 -36.14 -11.62
N SER A 4 11.19 -36.64 -11.75
CA SER A 4 9.96 -35.95 -11.35
C SER A 4 9.86 -35.72 -9.83
N SER A 5 10.43 -36.62 -9.04
CA SER A 5 10.33 -36.55 -7.57
C SER A 5 11.17 -35.43 -6.95
N ARG A 6 12.28 -35.00 -7.57
CA ARG A 6 13.17 -33.96 -6.98
C ARG A 6 12.64 -32.53 -7.12
N GLN A 7 11.83 -32.23 -8.13
CA GLN A 7 11.28 -30.88 -8.34
C GLN A 7 10.16 -30.54 -7.34
N VAL A 8 9.36 -31.52 -6.93
CA VAL A 8 8.23 -31.31 -6.01
C VAL A 8 8.71 -31.00 -4.58
N TYR A 9 9.83 -31.58 -4.13
CA TYR A 9 10.39 -31.29 -2.81
C TYR A 9 11.07 -29.91 -2.72
N GLY A 10 11.58 -29.38 -3.83
CA GLY A 10 12.19 -28.05 -3.86
C GLY A 10 11.19 -26.91 -3.65
N ALA A 11 10.04 -26.96 -4.34
CA ALA A 11 8.98 -25.96 -4.24
C ALA A 11 8.27 -25.98 -2.87
N ALA A 12 8.01 -27.16 -2.32
CA ALA A 12 7.43 -27.31 -0.98
C ALA A 12 8.38 -26.82 0.12
N GLY A 13 9.70 -27.09 -0.02
CA GLY A 13 10.71 -26.61 0.92
C GLY A 13 10.84 -25.08 0.94
N ALA A 14 10.86 -24.44 -0.22
CA ALA A 14 10.92 -22.97 -0.32
C ALA A 14 9.68 -22.29 0.26
N SER A 15 8.49 -22.86 0.02
CA SER A 15 7.22 -22.34 0.55
C SER A 15 7.14 -22.42 2.08
N LEU A 16 7.63 -23.51 2.68
CA LEU A 16 7.69 -23.66 4.14
C LEU A 16 8.69 -22.69 4.77
N ILE A 17 9.83 -22.44 4.12
CA ILE A 17 10.83 -21.48 4.59
C ILE A 17 10.28 -20.04 4.51
N ALA A 18 9.65 -19.66 3.40
CA ALA A 18 9.03 -18.34 3.25
C ALA A 18 7.89 -18.11 4.27
N ALA A 19 7.05 -19.12 4.50
CA ALA A 19 5.99 -19.08 5.52
C ALA A 19 6.57 -18.98 6.94
N ALA A 20 7.65 -19.72 7.24
CA ALA A 20 8.34 -19.68 8.53
C ALA A 20 9.05 -18.33 8.77
N ILE A 21 9.67 -17.75 7.74
CA ILE A 21 10.24 -16.40 7.79
C ILE A 21 9.14 -15.38 8.06
N THR A 22 8.03 -15.44 7.33
CA THR A 22 6.87 -14.55 7.52
C THR A 22 6.26 -14.69 8.93
N ALA A 23 6.06 -15.92 9.42
CA ALA A 23 5.52 -16.17 10.75
C ALA A 23 6.47 -15.70 11.86
N ARG A 24 7.77 -15.96 11.74
CA ARG A 24 8.80 -15.50 12.68
C ARG A 24 8.93 -13.98 12.66
N TYR A 25 8.77 -13.39 11.49
CA TYR A 25 8.79 -11.95 11.27
C TYR A 25 7.60 -11.26 11.97
N VAL A 26 6.39 -11.74 11.74
CA VAL A 26 5.16 -11.27 12.42
C VAL A 26 5.23 -11.47 13.93
N ALA A 27 5.76 -12.61 14.41
CA ALA A 27 5.92 -12.89 15.83
C ALA A 27 6.94 -11.96 16.52
N ARG A 28 8.08 -11.69 15.87
CA ARG A 28 9.11 -10.76 16.41
C ARG A 28 8.58 -9.33 16.47
N TRP A 29 7.80 -8.93 15.49
CA TRP A 29 7.12 -7.64 15.46
C TRP A 29 6.10 -7.50 16.61
N ARG A 30 5.21 -8.48 16.81
CA ARG A 30 4.26 -8.52 17.94
C ARG A 30 4.97 -8.43 19.31
N ARG A 31 6.14 -9.07 19.45
CA ARG A 31 6.94 -8.97 20.68
C ARG A 31 7.51 -7.57 20.91
N ARG A 32 7.97 -6.85 19.86
CA ARG A 32 8.45 -5.47 20.00
C ARG A 32 7.33 -4.49 20.38
N ARG A 33 6.09 -4.72 19.91
CA ARG A 33 4.89 -3.98 20.36
C ARG A 33 4.68 -4.08 21.86
N SER A 34 4.83 -5.28 22.45
CA SER A 34 4.68 -5.45 23.91
C SER A 34 5.72 -4.64 24.69
N LEU A 35 6.94 -4.54 24.17
CA LEU A 35 8.04 -3.79 24.80
C LEU A 35 7.88 -2.28 24.65
N ARG A 36 7.24 -1.79 23.58
CA ARG A 36 6.93 -0.35 23.40
C ARG A 36 5.73 0.10 24.24
N ARG A 37 4.71 -0.75 24.42
CA ARG A 37 3.58 -0.45 25.33
C ARG A 37 3.99 -0.38 26.80
N GLY A 38 5.04 -1.09 27.22
CA GLY A 38 5.51 -1.08 28.61
C GLY A 38 6.27 0.18 29.05
N GLY A 39 6.44 1.19 28.19
CA GLY A 39 7.24 2.38 28.52
C GLY A 39 6.78 3.69 27.88
N GLN A 40 5.55 3.78 27.39
CA GLN A 40 5.09 4.93 26.62
C GLN A 40 3.62 5.25 26.91
N ASP A 41 3.33 5.66 28.15
CA ASP A 41 1.99 6.13 28.56
C ASP A 41 1.76 7.64 28.36
N ASP A 42 2.70 8.40 27.77
CA ASP A 42 2.56 9.87 27.70
C ASP A 42 3.00 10.55 26.36
N ARG A 43 3.11 9.83 25.24
CA ARG A 43 3.27 10.50 23.93
C ARG A 43 1.92 10.67 23.24
N PRO A 44 1.53 11.90 22.83
CA PRO A 44 0.40 12.06 21.94
C PRO A 44 0.66 11.25 20.64
N PRO A 45 -0.38 10.68 20.04
CA PRO A 45 -0.24 9.65 19.03
C PRO A 45 0.28 10.12 17.66
N SER A 46 0.65 11.39 17.46
CA SER A 46 1.21 11.83 16.17
C SER A 46 2.68 11.43 16.04
N GLY A 47 2.93 10.28 15.42
CA GLY A 47 4.22 10.00 14.81
C GLY A 47 4.51 11.12 13.81
N GLY A 48 5.46 12.02 14.13
CA GLY A 48 5.75 13.28 13.43
C GLY A 48 6.32 13.13 12.02
N ARG A 49 5.61 12.43 11.13
CA ARG A 49 5.98 12.18 9.75
C ARG A 49 4.89 12.68 8.81
N PHE A 50 5.30 13.09 7.62
CA PHE A 50 4.37 13.35 6.53
C PHE A 50 3.85 12.03 5.95
N LEU A 51 2.60 12.01 5.52
CA LEU A 51 2.00 10.89 4.83
C LEU A 51 1.62 11.37 3.44
N ILE A 52 2.19 10.72 2.43
CA ILE A 52 2.04 11.12 1.03
C ILE A 52 1.29 10.00 0.34
N GLY A 53 0.13 10.33 -0.20
CA GLY A 53 -0.66 9.44 -1.04
C GLY A 53 -0.56 9.88 -2.49
N LEU A 54 -0.39 8.94 -3.41
CA LEU A 54 -0.23 9.21 -4.83
C LEU A 54 -1.24 8.38 -5.62
N ASP A 55 -2.11 9.03 -6.39
CA ASP A 55 -2.93 8.37 -7.41
C ASP A 55 -2.23 8.47 -8.77
N LEU A 56 -1.76 7.33 -9.28
CA LEU A 56 -1.01 7.30 -10.52
C LEU A 56 -1.93 7.42 -11.74
N THR A 57 -1.40 8.06 -12.77
CA THR A 57 -2.03 8.13 -14.08
C THR A 57 -1.21 7.38 -15.10
N ASP A 58 -1.84 6.88 -16.16
CA ASP A 58 -1.13 6.29 -17.28
C ASP A 58 -0.15 7.32 -17.92
N PRO A 59 1.18 7.13 -17.76
CA PRO A 59 2.18 8.08 -18.25
C PRO A 59 2.41 7.97 -19.77
N TYR A 60 1.84 6.95 -20.41
CA TYR A 60 1.94 6.68 -21.84
C TYR A 60 0.63 6.98 -22.59
N ALA A 61 -0.41 7.44 -21.89
CA ALA A 61 -1.64 7.91 -22.52
C ALA A 61 -1.38 9.06 -23.50
N ALA A 62 -2.15 9.09 -24.60
CA ALA A 62 -2.03 10.12 -25.64
C ALA A 62 -2.15 11.54 -25.08
N LYS A 63 -3.01 11.73 -24.07
CA LYS A 63 -3.10 12.95 -23.28
C LYS A 63 -2.60 12.68 -21.87
N LYS A 64 -1.31 12.92 -21.65
CA LYS A 64 -0.67 12.76 -20.34
C LYS A 64 -1.30 13.71 -19.33
N ARG A 65 -1.67 13.17 -18.17
CA ARG A 65 -2.13 13.92 -17.01
C ARG A 65 -1.06 13.86 -15.93
N ARG A 66 -1.09 14.81 -15.01
CA ARG A 66 -0.29 14.76 -13.79
C ARG A 66 -0.94 13.79 -12.81
N CYS A 67 -0.13 13.18 -11.96
CA CYS A 67 -0.61 12.33 -10.86
C CYS A 67 -1.11 13.22 -9.72
N ASP A 68 -2.21 12.83 -9.08
CA ASP A 68 -2.77 13.55 -7.95
C ASP A 68 -2.02 13.14 -6.67
N VAL A 69 -1.58 14.12 -5.89
CA VAL A 69 -0.83 13.91 -4.65
C VAL A 69 -1.65 14.45 -3.49
N ALA A 70 -1.87 13.62 -2.48
CA ALA A 70 -2.36 14.05 -1.18
C ALA A 70 -1.20 14.11 -0.19
N ILE A 71 -1.08 15.23 0.52
CA ILE A 71 -0.04 15.46 1.51
C ILE A 71 -0.72 15.71 2.83
N VAL A 72 -0.59 14.74 3.73
CA VAL A 72 -1.13 14.81 5.10
C VAL A 72 0.03 15.07 6.04
N ASP A 73 -0.07 16.17 6.77
CA ASP A 73 0.91 16.54 7.78
C ASP A 73 0.71 15.76 9.10
N PRO A 74 1.60 15.93 10.10
CA PRO A 74 1.46 15.25 11.39
C PRO A 74 0.17 15.58 12.17
N ASP A 75 -0.51 16.68 11.84
CA ASP A 75 -1.76 17.11 12.46
C ASP A 75 -3.00 16.61 11.68
N LEU A 76 -2.79 15.69 10.72
CA LEU A 76 -3.81 15.13 9.84
C LEU A 76 -4.50 16.14 8.94
N HIS A 77 -3.84 17.27 8.68
CA HIS A 77 -4.31 18.22 7.69
C HIS A 77 -3.84 17.79 6.29
N CYS A 78 -4.81 17.50 5.44
CA CYS A 78 -4.61 17.05 4.06
C CYS A 78 -4.72 18.21 3.08
N THR A 79 -3.67 18.35 2.27
CA THR A 79 -3.64 19.27 1.13
C THR A 79 -3.35 18.49 -0.15
N PHE A 80 -3.68 19.08 -1.29
CA PHE A 80 -3.46 18.45 -2.59
C PHE A 80 -2.38 19.17 -3.39
N ASP A 81 -1.62 18.40 -4.12
CA ASP A 81 -0.62 18.85 -5.10
C ASP A 81 -0.70 17.93 -6.33
N ASP A 82 0.10 18.22 -7.34
CA ASP A 82 0.23 17.37 -8.51
C ASP A 82 1.70 17.05 -8.82
N TRP A 83 1.92 15.86 -9.36
CA TRP A 83 3.26 15.42 -9.73
C TRP A 83 3.29 15.05 -11.22
N ALA A 84 4.26 15.61 -11.94
CA ALA A 84 4.54 15.18 -13.30
C ALA A 84 5.26 13.84 -13.22
N PHE A 85 4.65 12.79 -13.77
CA PHE A 85 5.25 11.46 -13.73
C PHE A 85 6.68 11.48 -14.28
N ASP A 86 7.60 10.99 -13.46
CA ASP A 86 9.01 10.75 -13.79
C ASP A 86 9.36 9.34 -13.33
N GLU A 87 9.84 8.50 -14.24
CA GLU A 87 10.14 7.09 -13.93
C GLU A 87 11.21 6.96 -12.85
N GLY A 88 12.13 7.92 -12.73
CA GLY A 88 13.16 7.96 -11.68
C GLY A 88 12.65 8.45 -10.33
N GLY A 89 11.38 8.87 -10.22
CA GLY A 89 10.81 9.41 -8.99
C GLY A 89 11.27 10.83 -8.66
N SER A 90 11.86 11.57 -9.62
CA SER A 90 12.30 12.93 -9.38
C SER A 90 11.11 13.83 -8.97
N GLY A 91 11.23 14.51 -7.84
CA GLY A 91 10.17 15.37 -7.32
C GLY A 91 8.93 14.64 -6.75
N ILE A 92 8.95 13.30 -6.64
CA ILE A 92 7.80 12.53 -6.12
C ILE A 92 7.50 12.84 -4.65
N VAL A 93 8.52 13.23 -3.88
CA VAL A 93 8.34 13.71 -2.50
C VAL A 93 8.16 15.23 -2.54
N PRO A 94 6.99 15.75 -2.14
CA PRO A 94 6.71 17.18 -2.19
C PRO A 94 7.68 17.99 -1.34
N SER A 95 7.94 19.23 -1.77
CA SER A 95 8.90 20.14 -1.12
C SER A 95 8.67 20.29 0.38
N ARG A 96 7.40 20.35 0.82
CA ARG A 96 7.01 20.47 2.23
C ARG A 96 7.38 19.26 3.10
N ALA A 97 7.59 18.09 2.49
CA ALA A 97 8.01 16.88 3.20
C ALA A 97 9.53 16.62 3.11
N LEU A 98 10.27 17.45 2.36
CA LEU A 98 11.73 17.32 2.27
C LEU A 98 12.38 17.66 3.62
N GLY A 99 13.36 16.86 4.03
CA GLY A 99 14.02 17.00 5.34
C GLY A 99 13.25 16.41 6.51
N HIS A 100 12.03 15.92 6.29
CA HIS A 100 11.21 15.24 7.29
C HIS A 100 11.14 13.74 7.05
N SER A 101 10.79 12.97 8.09
CA SER A 101 10.36 11.58 7.88
C SER A 101 9.03 11.56 7.13
N PHE A 102 8.85 10.58 6.24
CA PHE A 102 7.62 10.41 5.49
C PHE A 102 7.28 8.93 5.27
N LEU A 103 6.02 8.66 4.94
CA LEU A 103 5.57 7.43 4.27
C LEU A 103 4.96 7.81 2.92
N LEU A 104 5.38 7.14 1.85
CA LEU A 104 4.83 7.27 0.52
C LEU A 104 3.98 6.04 0.20
N ALA A 105 2.68 6.24 -0.01
CA ALA A 105 1.74 5.22 -0.44
C ALA A 105 1.26 5.52 -1.85
N ILE A 106 1.43 4.56 -2.75
CA ILE A 106 1.13 4.71 -4.18
C ILE A 106 -0.04 3.80 -4.56
N ASP A 107 -1.06 4.37 -5.19
CA ASP A 107 -2.11 3.62 -5.90
C ASP A 107 -1.59 3.21 -7.28
N GLY A 108 -0.97 2.04 -7.31
CA GLY A 108 -0.43 1.44 -8.52
C GLY A 108 0.39 0.20 -8.18
N PRO A 109 0.43 -0.80 -9.07
CA PRO A 109 1.13 -2.05 -8.80
C PRO A 109 2.64 -1.82 -8.65
N GLN A 110 3.24 -2.37 -7.58
CA GLN A 110 4.69 -2.29 -7.36
C GLN A 110 5.49 -3.30 -8.19
N GLY A 111 4.85 -4.35 -8.67
CA GLY A 111 5.52 -5.49 -9.29
C GLY A 111 4.61 -6.31 -10.21
N LEU A 112 5.16 -7.42 -10.68
CA LEU A 112 4.53 -8.42 -11.54
C LEU A 112 4.34 -9.74 -10.81
N ALA A 113 3.55 -10.66 -11.35
CA ALA A 113 3.40 -11.98 -10.75
C ALA A 113 4.76 -12.72 -10.67
N GLY A 114 4.95 -13.49 -9.60
CA GLY A 114 6.19 -14.20 -9.31
C GLY A 114 6.38 -15.49 -10.11
N GLU A 115 5.30 -16.09 -10.61
CA GLU A 115 5.33 -17.38 -11.31
C GLU A 115 5.00 -17.22 -12.79
N GLN A 116 5.75 -17.92 -13.66
CA GLN A 116 5.45 -17.98 -15.08
C GLN A 116 4.04 -18.54 -15.32
N GLY A 117 3.28 -17.89 -16.20
CA GLY A 117 1.89 -18.25 -16.50
C GLY A 117 0.85 -17.73 -15.50
N ALA A 118 1.27 -17.11 -14.38
CA ALA A 118 0.35 -16.43 -13.49
C ALA A 118 -0.25 -15.19 -14.17
N THR A 119 -1.56 -14.99 -13.99
CA THR A 119 -2.34 -13.91 -14.63
C THR A 119 -2.47 -12.65 -13.77
N MET A 120 -2.05 -12.70 -12.51
CA MET A 120 -2.10 -11.61 -11.53
C MET A 120 -1.21 -11.95 -10.34
N ARG A 121 -0.77 -10.94 -9.59
CA ARG A 121 -0.10 -11.13 -8.29
C ARG A 121 -1.04 -11.71 -7.23
N LYS A 122 -0.45 -12.31 -6.19
CA LYS A 122 -1.24 -12.84 -5.08
C LYS A 122 -1.97 -11.74 -4.31
N SER A 123 -1.31 -10.60 -4.09
CA SER A 123 -1.88 -9.45 -3.38
C SER A 123 -3.14 -8.92 -4.08
N GLU A 124 -3.09 -8.75 -5.40
CA GLU A 124 -4.21 -8.31 -6.25
C GLU A 124 -5.42 -9.24 -6.10
N ARG A 125 -5.19 -10.55 -6.11
CA ARG A 125 -6.25 -11.56 -5.91
C ARG A 125 -6.91 -11.42 -4.54
N LEU A 126 -6.11 -11.24 -3.48
CA LEU A 126 -6.59 -11.15 -2.11
C LEU A 126 -7.44 -9.91 -1.86
N VAL A 127 -7.09 -8.78 -2.48
CA VAL A 127 -7.86 -7.52 -2.34
C VAL A 127 -8.92 -7.32 -3.43
N ASN A 128 -9.01 -8.26 -4.38
CA ASN A 128 -9.84 -8.18 -5.58
C ASN A 128 -9.61 -6.87 -6.36
N ALA A 129 -8.33 -6.60 -6.67
CA ALA A 129 -7.91 -5.46 -7.48
C ALA A 129 -8.25 -5.72 -8.97
N PRO A 130 -8.71 -4.69 -9.71
CA PRO A 130 -9.01 -4.82 -11.14
C PRO A 130 -7.76 -4.82 -12.02
N GLY A 131 -6.63 -4.32 -11.50
CA GLY A 131 -5.33 -4.39 -12.18
C GLY A 131 -4.84 -5.83 -12.12
N HIS A 132 -4.69 -6.46 -13.28
CA HIS A 132 -4.09 -7.78 -13.42
C HIS A 132 -2.64 -7.60 -13.85
N THR A 133 -1.70 -7.88 -12.95
CA THR A 133 -0.26 -7.87 -13.30
C THR A 133 0.25 -9.30 -13.50
N PRO A 134 0.29 -9.80 -14.74
CA PRO A 134 0.83 -11.14 -15.02
C PRO A 134 2.35 -11.16 -14.86
N TYR A 135 2.96 -12.32 -15.13
CA TYR A 135 4.41 -12.48 -15.05
C TYR A 135 5.17 -11.52 -15.98
N ASP A 136 4.68 -11.33 -17.21
CA ASP A 136 5.28 -10.40 -18.16
C ASP A 136 4.55 -9.05 -18.11
N LEU A 137 5.25 -7.97 -18.50
CA LEU A 137 4.58 -6.70 -18.71
C LEU A 137 3.46 -6.86 -19.75
N PRO A 138 2.30 -6.22 -19.55
CA PRO A 138 1.19 -6.33 -20.49
C PRO A 138 1.59 -5.81 -21.87
N GLU A 139 1.23 -6.57 -22.90
CA GLU A 139 1.37 -6.19 -24.31
C GLU A 139 0.54 -4.95 -24.65
N ASP A 140 0.94 -4.27 -25.73
CA ASP A 140 0.23 -3.10 -26.25
C ASP A 140 -1.23 -3.40 -26.66
N GLY A 141 -2.14 -2.46 -26.36
CA GLY A 141 -3.59 -2.56 -26.56
C GLY A 141 -4.40 -3.06 -25.37
N ARG A 142 -3.80 -3.48 -24.24
CA ARG A 142 -4.55 -3.95 -23.06
C ARG A 142 -5.01 -2.81 -22.15
N PRO A 143 -6.18 -2.95 -21.49
CA PRO A 143 -6.61 -1.99 -20.47
C PRO A 143 -5.54 -1.81 -19.38
N TYR A 144 -5.32 -0.57 -18.95
CA TYR A 144 -4.37 -0.19 -17.89
C TYR A 144 -2.90 -0.51 -18.16
N GLN A 145 -2.51 -0.95 -19.36
CA GLN A 145 -1.13 -1.36 -19.64
C GLN A 145 -0.11 -0.29 -19.27
N GLY A 146 -0.43 0.98 -19.56
CA GLY A 146 0.52 2.05 -19.42
C GLY A 146 0.68 2.46 -17.96
N LEU A 147 -0.44 2.47 -17.22
CA LEU A 147 -0.44 2.59 -15.77
C LEU A 147 0.36 1.47 -15.10
N ILE A 148 0.13 0.20 -15.48
CA ILE A 148 0.84 -0.96 -14.93
C ILE A 148 2.34 -0.84 -15.22
N THR A 149 2.70 -0.63 -16.48
CA THR A 149 4.10 -0.54 -16.91
C THR A 149 4.82 0.62 -16.23
N GLY A 150 4.17 1.80 -16.17
CA GLY A 150 4.71 2.98 -15.52
C GLY A 150 4.92 2.77 -14.02
N SER A 151 3.92 2.19 -13.34
CA SER A 151 3.98 1.93 -11.89
C SER A 151 5.07 0.92 -11.53
N VAL A 152 5.14 -0.23 -12.22
CA VAL A 152 6.15 -1.26 -11.96
C VAL A 152 7.57 -0.71 -12.15
N LYS A 153 7.79 0.04 -13.24
CA LYS A 153 9.08 0.69 -13.49
C LYS A 153 9.41 1.74 -12.44
N LEU A 154 8.43 2.56 -12.04
CA LEU A 154 8.60 3.55 -10.99
C LEU A 154 9.06 2.88 -9.69
N PHE A 155 8.34 1.87 -9.19
CA PHE A 155 8.72 1.18 -7.96
C PHE A 155 10.12 0.55 -8.05
N HIS A 156 10.43 -0.14 -9.15
CA HIS A 156 11.77 -0.69 -9.37
C HIS A 156 12.85 0.40 -9.33
N ARG A 157 12.62 1.55 -9.98
CA ARG A 157 13.55 2.69 -9.94
C ARG A 157 13.66 3.30 -8.54
N LEU A 158 12.57 3.46 -7.81
CA LEU A 158 12.59 4.03 -6.46
C LEU A 158 13.48 3.22 -5.52
N VAL A 159 13.42 1.88 -5.60
CA VAL A 159 14.21 0.99 -4.72
C VAL A 159 15.65 0.76 -5.21
N THR A 160 15.93 0.90 -6.50
CA THR A 160 17.28 0.68 -7.08
C THR A 160 18.10 1.97 -7.25
N SER A 161 17.47 3.15 -7.28
CA SER A 161 18.16 4.44 -7.50
C SER A 161 18.80 5.06 -6.25
N GLY A 162 18.76 4.38 -5.11
CA GLY A 162 19.46 4.78 -3.88
C GLY A 162 18.77 4.31 -2.60
N GLY A 163 19.30 4.70 -1.44
CA GLY A 163 18.80 4.25 -0.13
C GLY A 163 17.61 5.03 0.44
N ARG A 164 16.97 5.91 -0.34
CA ARG A 164 15.91 6.80 0.16
C ARG A 164 14.57 6.08 0.37
N PHE A 165 14.23 5.16 -0.53
CA PHE A 165 12.96 4.43 -0.50
C PHE A 165 13.21 2.98 -0.09
N ARG A 166 12.46 2.55 0.93
CA ARG A 166 12.50 1.19 1.49
C ARG A 166 11.11 0.60 1.35
N LEU A 167 10.95 -0.21 0.31
CA LEU A 167 9.72 -0.91 0.01
C LEU A 167 9.44 -1.96 1.07
N LEU A 168 8.21 -1.99 1.57
CA LEU A 168 7.79 -2.96 2.57
C LEU A 168 8.08 -4.40 2.12
N GLY A 169 8.87 -5.13 2.92
CA GLY A 169 9.18 -6.54 2.71
C GLY A 169 10.35 -6.84 1.77
N LEU A 170 10.74 -5.89 0.90
CA LEU A 170 11.85 -6.10 -0.02
C LEU A 170 13.15 -6.24 0.78
N ASP A 171 13.96 -7.25 0.48
CA ASP A 171 15.16 -7.61 1.26
C ASP A 171 14.92 -7.74 2.77
N GLY A 172 13.69 -8.14 3.14
CA GLY A 172 13.28 -8.28 4.54
C GLY A 172 13.05 -6.95 5.28
N VAL A 173 12.87 -5.83 4.56
CA VAL A 173 12.55 -4.53 5.15
C VAL A 173 11.31 -4.64 6.05
N PRO A 174 11.44 -4.36 7.37
CA PRO A 174 10.35 -4.48 8.31
C PRO A 174 9.34 -3.30 8.20
N PRO A 175 8.06 -3.43 8.62
CA PRO A 175 7.13 -2.30 8.65
C PRO A 175 7.64 -1.07 9.41
N SER A 176 8.45 -1.27 10.46
CA SER A 176 9.01 -0.15 11.23
C SER A 176 10.00 0.71 10.43
N ASP A 177 10.59 0.14 9.38
CA ASP A 177 11.65 0.79 8.61
C ASP A 177 11.17 1.13 7.19
N ALA A 178 10.09 0.53 6.72
CA ALA A 178 9.47 0.82 5.43
C ALA A 178 9.00 2.28 5.35
N ASN A 179 9.20 2.88 4.18
CA ASN A 179 8.65 4.21 3.85
C ASN A 179 8.03 4.29 2.45
N LEU A 180 7.95 3.16 1.75
CA LEU A 180 7.30 3.04 0.46
C LEU A 180 6.32 1.86 0.51
N LEU A 181 5.06 2.14 0.16
CA LEU A 181 3.95 1.19 0.23
C LEU A 181 3.19 1.20 -1.09
N GLU A 182 2.75 0.03 -1.54
CA GLU A 182 1.63 -0.08 -2.48
C GLU A 182 0.32 -0.13 -1.68
N VAL A 183 -0.68 0.61 -2.15
CA VAL A 183 -2.03 0.63 -1.62
C VAL A 183 -3.04 0.51 -2.75
N PHE A 184 -4.25 0.06 -2.42
CA PHE A 184 -5.36 0.03 -3.38
C PHE A 184 -6.61 0.67 -2.74
N PRO A 185 -6.85 1.98 -2.97
CA PRO A 185 -7.97 2.73 -2.41
C PRO A 185 -9.33 2.07 -2.67
N GLY A 186 -9.52 1.43 -3.82
CA GLY A 186 -10.78 0.75 -4.16
C GLY A 186 -11.21 -0.32 -3.15
N ALA A 187 -10.27 -1.05 -2.55
CA ALA A 187 -10.55 -1.96 -1.45
C ALA A 187 -10.59 -1.24 -0.09
N ALA A 188 -9.75 -0.22 0.12
CA ALA A 188 -9.71 0.54 1.37
C ALA A 188 -11.06 1.22 1.66
N TRP A 189 -11.64 1.89 0.66
CA TRP A 189 -12.98 2.49 0.76
C TRP A 189 -14.05 1.50 1.22
N ARG A 190 -14.05 0.30 0.64
CA ARG A 190 -15.03 -0.76 1.00
C ARG A 190 -14.82 -1.31 2.40
N THR A 191 -13.57 -1.29 2.88
CA THR A 191 -13.21 -1.80 4.20
C THR A 191 -13.65 -0.86 5.32
N VAL A 192 -13.56 0.46 5.09
CA VAL A 192 -13.80 1.47 6.13
C VAL A 192 -15.19 2.13 6.05
N ALA A 193 -15.89 1.98 4.93
CA ALA A 193 -17.26 2.45 4.83
C ALA A 193 -18.23 1.45 5.48
N GLU A 194 -19.03 1.93 6.43
CA GLU A 194 -20.08 1.13 7.09
C GLU A 194 -21.16 0.62 6.10
N ARG A 195 -21.32 1.33 4.99
CA ARG A 195 -22.29 1.03 3.93
C ARG A 195 -21.65 1.21 2.56
N PRO A 196 -22.17 0.54 1.51
CA PRO A 196 -21.71 0.76 0.15
C PRO A 196 -21.78 2.26 -0.22
N LEU A 197 -20.65 2.82 -0.65
CA LEU A 197 -20.57 4.21 -1.09
C LEU A 197 -21.23 4.38 -2.47
N PRO A 198 -21.87 5.53 -2.75
CA PRO A 198 -22.36 5.84 -4.08
C PRO A 198 -21.24 5.85 -5.13
N ALA A 199 -21.62 5.80 -6.41
CA ALA A 199 -20.68 5.75 -7.52
C ALA A 199 -19.69 6.92 -7.48
N LYS A 200 -18.38 6.62 -7.56
CA LYS A 200 -17.32 7.62 -7.28
C LYS A 200 -17.34 8.84 -8.20
N ARG A 201 -17.87 8.72 -9.42
CA ARG A 201 -17.95 9.80 -10.41
C ARG A 201 -19.13 10.76 -10.20
N THR A 202 -20.07 10.46 -9.30
CA THR A 202 -21.20 11.35 -9.01
C THR A 202 -20.82 12.37 -7.93
N GLN A 203 -21.52 13.50 -7.91
CA GLN A 203 -21.34 14.52 -6.85
C GLN A 203 -21.58 13.93 -5.45
N GLU A 204 -22.63 13.12 -5.31
CA GLU A 204 -22.97 12.41 -4.08
C GLU A 204 -21.85 11.45 -3.65
N GLY A 205 -21.31 10.65 -4.58
CA GLY A 205 -20.24 9.69 -4.28
C GLY A 205 -18.92 10.35 -3.91
N ARG A 206 -18.61 11.53 -4.48
CA ARG A 206 -17.46 12.34 -4.04
C ARG A 206 -17.69 12.94 -2.66
N THR A 207 -18.87 13.47 -2.40
CA THR A 207 -19.24 14.07 -1.10
C THR A 207 -19.16 13.03 0.01
N ALA A 208 -19.72 11.84 -0.21
CA ALA A 208 -19.68 10.75 0.77
C ALA A 208 -18.25 10.28 1.09
N ARG A 209 -17.35 10.25 0.11
CA ARG A 209 -15.92 9.93 0.30
C ARG A 209 -15.17 11.01 1.07
N PHE A 210 -15.43 12.28 0.73
CA PHE A 210 -14.85 13.42 1.43
C PHE A 210 -15.27 13.43 2.91
N GLU A 211 -16.57 13.31 3.20
CA GLU A 211 -17.10 13.23 4.56
C GLU A 211 -16.58 12.00 5.32
N LEU A 212 -16.38 10.86 4.63
CA LEU A 212 -15.78 9.68 5.23
C LEU A 212 -14.33 9.95 5.65
N LEU A 213 -13.51 10.56 4.81
CA LEU A 213 -12.14 10.96 5.20
C LEU A 213 -12.14 11.92 6.39
N GLN A 214 -13.11 12.83 6.47
CA GLN A 214 -13.27 13.71 7.64
C GLN A 214 -13.63 12.94 8.91
N ARG A 215 -14.55 11.97 8.83
CA ARG A 215 -14.87 11.08 9.97
C ARG A 215 -13.69 10.21 10.38
N LEU A 216 -12.81 9.87 9.43
CA LEU A 216 -11.57 9.14 9.69
C LEU A 216 -10.43 10.02 10.23
N GLY A 217 -10.71 11.31 10.50
CA GLY A 217 -9.82 12.24 11.19
C GLY A 217 -9.03 13.18 10.30
N LEU A 218 -9.15 13.09 8.97
CA LEU A 218 -8.49 14.06 8.08
C LEU A 218 -9.21 15.41 8.09
N THR A 219 -8.43 16.49 8.11
CA THR A 219 -8.94 17.83 7.86
C THR A 219 -8.47 18.33 6.49
N PHE A 220 -9.17 19.31 5.94
CA PHE A 220 -8.88 19.86 4.61
C PHE A 220 -9.09 21.37 4.64
N ASP A 221 -8.43 22.08 3.72
CA ASP A 221 -8.72 23.49 3.48
C ASP A 221 -10.19 23.69 3.07
N ALA A 222 -10.79 24.79 3.53
CA ALA A 222 -12.11 25.19 3.07
C ALA A 222 -12.04 25.51 1.57
N GLY A 223 -12.89 24.88 0.76
CA GLY A 223 -12.82 25.05 -0.68
C GLY A 223 -13.77 24.16 -1.47
N LYS A 224 -13.39 23.97 -2.73
CA LYS A 224 -14.13 23.10 -3.65
C LYS A 224 -13.98 21.64 -3.21
N LEU A 225 -15.04 20.85 -3.42
CA LEU A 225 -15.00 19.41 -3.22
C LEU A 225 -13.86 18.79 -4.07
N PRO A 226 -12.96 17.99 -3.46
CA PRO A 226 -11.86 17.36 -4.20
C PRO A 226 -12.33 16.44 -5.33
N THR A 227 -11.45 16.23 -6.32
CA THR A 227 -11.70 15.28 -7.41
C THR A 227 -11.69 13.84 -6.90
N VAL A 228 -12.15 12.90 -7.74
CA VAL A 228 -12.12 11.47 -7.40
C VAL A 228 -10.69 10.99 -7.13
N ASP A 229 -9.76 11.43 -7.99
CA ASP A 229 -8.36 11.04 -7.98
C ASP A 229 -7.65 11.63 -6.75
N GLN A 230 -7.95 12.89 -6.41
CA GLN A 230 -7.51 13.50 -5.14
C GLN A 230 -8.03 12.75 -3.92
N LEU A 231 -9.29 12.30 -3.92
CA LEU A 231 -9.85 11.50 -2.83
C LEU A 231 -9.18 10.12 -2.73
N ASP A 232 -8.89 9.47 -3.85
CA ASP A 232 -8.17 8.18 -3.88
C ASP A 232 -6.72 8.36 -3.37
N ALA A 233 -6.04 9.45 -3.74
CA ALA A 233 -4.74 9.83 -3.17
C ALA A 233 -4.82 10.11 -1.65
N ALA A 234 -5.86 10.80 -1.16
CA ALA A 234 -6.03 11.05 0.27
C ALA A 234 -6.29 9.75 1.05
N MET A 235 -7.06 8.82 0.47
CA MET A 235 -7.23 7.48 1.05
C MET A 235 -5.91 6.71 1.10
N ALA A 236 -5.08 6.80 0.06
CA ALA A 236 -3.73 6.23 0.08
C ALA A 236 -2.87 6.78 1.23
N ALA A 237 -2.86 8.11 1.42
CA ALA A 237 -2.15 8.75 2.53
C ALA A 237 -2.71 8.32 3.90
N TRP A 238 -4.03 8.19 4.03
CA TRP A 238 -4.67 7.73 5.25
C TRP A 238 -4.38 6.25 5.55
N VAL A 239 -4.27 5.38 4.54
CA VAL A 239 -3.82 4.00 4.76
C VAL A 239 -2.38 3.98 5.27
N ALA A 240 -1.50 4.86 4.76
CA ALA A 240 -0.16 5.03 5.30
C ALA A 240 -0.18 5.52 6.76
N HIS A 241 -1.13 6.37 7.14
CA HIS A 241 -1.35 6.73 8.54
C HIS A 241 -1.63 5.48 9.38
N ARG A 242 -2.62 4.66 8.99
CA ARG A 242 -2.98 3.44 9.74
C ARG A 242 -1.83 2.43 9.81
N PHE A 243 -1.00 2.37 8.78
CA PHE A 243 0.20 1.54 8.77
C PHE A 243 1.17 1.92 9.89
N ASP A 244 1.33 3.21 10.20
CA ASP A 244 2.17 3.68 11.30
C ASP A 244 1.66 3.24 12.69
N PHE A 245 0.34 3.02 12.82
CA PHE A 245 -0.30 2.50 14.05
C PHE A 245 -0.45 0.99 14.06
N GLU A 246 0.11 0.29 13.08
CA GLU A 246 -0.02 -1.17 12.96
C GLU A 246 -1.47 -1.64 12.83
N ASP A 247 -2.36 -0.77 12.33
CA ASP A 247 -3.80 -1.01 12.19
C ASP A 247 -4.18 -1.29 10.72
N VAL A 248 -3.47 -2.25 10.14
CA VAL A 248 -3.53 -2.58 8.72
C VAL A 248 -3.44 -4.09 8.51
N ARG A 249 -3.88 -4.51 7.33
CA ARG A 249 -3.58 -5.80 6.72
C ARG A 249 -2.53 -5.61 5.65
N ILE A 250 -1.59 -6.55 5.57
CA ILE A 250 -0.53 -6.61 4.57
C ILE A 250 -0.82 -7.86 3.74
N GLU A 251 -1.41 -7.65 2.56
CA GLU A 251 -1.96 -8.72 1.72
C GLU A 251 -0.99 -9.05 0.58
N GLY A 252 -0.61 -10.32 0.43
CA GLY A 252 0.26 -10.77 -0.67
C GLY A 252 1.43 -11.66 -0.24
N GLN A 253 2.51 -11.56 -1.02
CA GLN A 253 3.80 -12.20 -0.77
C GLN A 253 4.89 -11.14 -0.72
N ALA A 254 5.99 -11.46 -0.02
CA ALA A 254 7.13 -10.55 0.05
C ALA A 254 7.63 -10.25 -1.37
N PRO A 255 7.94 -8.98 -1.67
CA PRO A 255 8.49 -8.62 -2.97
C PRO A 255 9.93 -9.15 -3.12
N GLU A 256 10.28 -9.55 -4.33
CA GLU A 256 11.62 -10.00 -4.72
C GLU A 256 12.10 -9.19 -5.93
N LEU A 257 13.37 -8.80 -5.96
CA LEU A 257 13.96 -8.15 -7.13
C LEU A 257 14.32 -9.19 -8.19
N ASP A 258 13.89 -8.93 -9.43
CA ASP A 258 14.32 -9.65 -10.62
C ASP A 258 15.19 -8.70 -11.45
N ASP A 259 16.49 -8.73 -11.19
CA ASP A 259 17.48 -7.85 -11.81
C ASP A 259 17.58 -8.07 -13.33
N GLU A 260 17.33 -9.29 -13.81
CA GLU A 260 17.40 -9.62 -15.23
C GLU A 260 16.24 -8.96 -15.99
N ALA A 261 15.03 -9.04 -15.44
CA ALA A 261 13.85 -8.41 -16.02
C ALA A 261 13.73 -6.91 -15.67
N GLY A 262 14.48 -6.43 -14.67
CA GLY A 262 14.41 -5.05 -14.19
C GLY A 262 13.06 -4.70 -13.55
N VAL A 263 12.49 -5.65 -12.80
CA VAL A 263 11.17 -5.53 -12.14
C VAL A 263 11.19 -6.08 -10.72
N ILE A 264 10.12 -5.83 -9.98
CA ILE A 264 9.83 -6.49 -8.71
C ILE A 264 8.81 -7.60 -8.97
N ARG A 265 9.03 -8.78 -8.37
CA ARG A 265 8.11 -9.92 -8.35
C ARG A 265 7.28 -9.89 -7.08
N GLU A 266 5.98 -10.16 -7.21
CA GLU A 266 4.98 -10.09 -6.15
C GLU A 266 4.97 -8.73 -5.43
N GLY A 267 4.87 -8.73 -4.10
CA GLY A 267 4.73 -7.55 -3.27
C GLY A 267 3.41 -7.48 -2.52
N TYR A 268 3.40 -6.64 -1.50
CA TYR A 268 2.26 -6.44 -0.61
C TYR A 268 1.39 -5.27 -1.03
N ILE A 269 0.07 -5.45 -0.98
CA ILE A 269 -0.89 -4.34 -0.95
C ILE A 269 -1.27 -4.10 0.51
N VAL A 270 -1.03 -2.89 0.99
CA VAL A 270 -1.46 -2.48 2.33
C VAL A 270 -2.92 -2.02 2.29
N GLN A 271 -3.72 -2.54 3.23
CA GLN A 271 -5.13 -2.23 3.39
C GLN A 271 -5.41 -1.87 4.85
N PRO A 272 -6.39 -1.02 5.16
CA PRO A 272 -6.80 -0.81 6.54
C PRO A 272 -7.30 -2.12 7.16
N ALA A 273 -7.15 -2.25 8.48
CA ALA A 273 -7.87 -3.27 9.22
C ALA A 273 -9.38 -3.00 9.10
N ALA A 274 -10.19 -4.06 9.05
CA ALA A 274 -11.64 -3.89 9.19
C ALA A 274 -11.93 -3.32 10.59
N ALA A 275 -12.99 -2.52 10.71
CA ALA A 275 -13.48 -2.13 12.03
C ALA A 275 -13.72 -3.42 12.85
N ALA A 276 -13.17 -3.47 14.07
CA ALA A 276 -13.47 -4.57 14.96
C ALA A 276 -14.98 -4.60 15.20
N GLU A 277 -15.61 -5.76 15.01
CA GLU A 277 -17.02 -5.96 15.38
C GLU A 277 -17.21 -5.52 16.84
N PRO A 278 -18.11 -4.56 17.12
CA PRO A 278 -18.41 -4.17 18.49
C PRO A 278 -19.09 -5.35 19.18
N GLY A 279 -18.32 -6.16 19.91
CA GLY A 279 -18.85 -7.29 20.68
C GLY A 279 -17.88 -8.44 20.98
N ALA A 280 -16.69 -8.48 20.38
CA ALA A 280 -15.75 -9.58 20.60
C ALA A 280 -14.84 -9.43 21.86
N ALA A 281 -15.00 -8.36 22.65
CA ALA A 281 -14.10 -8.04 23.76
C ALA A 281 -14.51 -8.64 25.12
N ASP A 282 -15.73 -9.16 25.29
CA ASP A 282 -16.23 -9.61 26.61
C ASP A 282 -16.53 -11.12 26.65
N ALA A 283 -15.59 -11.95 26.20
CA ALA A 283 -15.55 -13.37 26.56
C ALA A 283 -14.35 -13.62 27.48
N GLU A 284 -14.28 -12.87 28.59
CA GLU A 284 -13.45 -13.26 29.72
C GLU A 284 -13.89 -14.65 30.19
N THR A 285 -12.96 -15.58 30.04
CA THR A 285 -13.10 -16.97 30.45
C THR A 285 -13.05 -17.00 31.98
N VAL A 286 -14.22 -16.94 32.61
CA VAL A 286 -14.34 -17.28 34.04
C VAL A 286 -14.05 -18.78 34.16
N ALA A 287 -12.87 -19.12 34.66
CA ALA A 287 -12.54 -20.47 35.04
C ALA A 287 -13.40 -20.88 36.26
N PRO A 288 -13.98 -22.10 36.28
CA PRO A 288 -14.68 -22.59 37.46
C PRO A 288 -13.67 -22.97 38.56
N VAL A 289 -14.05 -22.65 39.80
CA VAL A 289 -13.38 -22.99 41.06
C VAL A 289 -13.48 -24.49 41.34
#